data_AF-A0AAV9WCU8-F1
#
_entry.id   AF-A0AAV9WCU8-F1
#
_cell.length_a   1.000
_cell.length_b   1.000
_cell.length_c   1.000
_cell.angle_alpha   90.00
_cell.angle_beta   90.00
_cell.angle_gamma   90.00
#
_symmetry.space_group_name_H-M   'P 1'
#
loop_
_entity.id
_entity.type
_entity.pdbx_description
1 polymer ?
#
loop_
_entity_poly.entity_id
_entity_poly.type
_entity_poly.pdbx_seq_one_letter_code
_entity_poly.pdbx_strand_id
1 'polypeptide(L)'
;MDYTHPDISPSTSAALRELETLTDPQTDRVAALPNIVFTVLQVAKSVAALEGEVARLKERNDLLRLQLYNSHCGRTETLLIPATVPQELRRAMPRTLNDLNVFNAEQGDAALRALGVEVNSKASAYAKRGVIAEQLGVRLP
;
A
#
# COMPACT_ATOMS: atom_id res chain seq x y z
N MET A 1 19.15 21.91 9.19
CA MET A 1 18.29 20.73 9.39
C MET A 1 19.23 19.57 9.63
N ASP A 2 19.66 19.43 10.87
CA ASP A 2 20.60 18.38 11.26
C ASP A 2 19.88 17.04 11.22
N TYR A 3 20.33 16.16 10.32
CA TYR A 3 19.88 14.78 10.28
C TYR A 3 20.50 14.07 11.47
N THR A 4 19.72 13.89 12.53
CA THR A 4 20.07 12.95 13.61
C THR A 4 20.09 11.55 13.03
N HIS A 5 21.27 10.92 13.07
CA HIS A 5 21.45 9.51 12.79
C HIS A 5 20.41 8.71 13.60
N PRO A 6 19.76 7.68 13.02
CA PRO A 6 18.86 6.84 13.80
C PRO A 6 19.69 6.18 14.90
N ASP A 7 19.27 6.43 16.14
CA ASP A 7 19.87 5.86 17.35
C ASP A 7 20.04 4.36 17.17
N ILE A 8 21.31 3.95 17.05
CA ILE A 8 21.69 2.55 17.15
C ILE A 8 21.21 2.09 18.52
N SER A 9 20.30 1.12 18.56
CA SER A 9 19.73 0.67 19.83
C SER A 9 20.86 0.31 20.82
N PRO A 10 20.71 0.56 22.13
CA PRO A 10 21.75 0.26 23.12
C PRO A 10 22.27 -1.19 23.03
N SER A 11 21.40 -2.10 22.60
CA SER A 11 21.69 -3.52 22.36
C SER A 11 22.64 -3.76 21.18
N THR A 12 22.55 -2.97 20.11
CA THR A 12 23.42 -3.14 18.93
C THR A 12 24.81 -2.55 19.18
N SER A 13 24.90 -1.47 19.96
CA SER A 13 26.16 -0.86 20.40
C SER A 13 26.93 -1.76 21.40
N ALA A 14 26.21 -2.45 22.29
CA ALA A 14 26.81 -3.43 23.19
C ALA A 14 27.38 -4.65 22.45
N ALA A 15 26.65 -5.19 21.46
CA ALA A 15 27.11 -6.30 20.64
C ALA A 15 28.36 -5.95 19.81
N LEU A 16 28.50 -4.70 19.36
CA LEU A 16 29.68 -4.22 18.63
C LEU A 16 30.91 -4.05 19.55
N ARG A 17 30.72 -3.66 20.81
CA ARG A 17 31.82 -3.52 21.78
C ARG A 17 32.37 -4.87 22.28
N GLU A 18 31.52 -5.89 22.42
CA GLU A 18 31.98 -7.24 22.78
C GLU A 18 32.90 -7.85 21.71
N LEU A 19 32.70 -7.47 20.44
CA LEU A 19 33.55 -7.86 19.31
C LEU A 19 34.96 -7.25 19.35
N GLU A 20 35.14 -6.11 20.03
CA GLU A 20 36.43 -5.41 20.16
C GLU A 20 37.32 -5.99 21.29
N THR A 21 36.73 -6.71 22.25
CA THR A 21 37.43 -7.22 23.45
C THR A 21 37.95 -8.66 23.35
N LEU A 22 37.89 -9.27 22.16
CA LEU A 22 38.23 -10.66 21.92
C LEU A 22 39.76 -10.86 21.83
N THR A 23 40.34 -11.50 22.86
CA THR A 23 41.79 -11.72 23.06
C THR A 23 42.32 -13.09 22.60
N ASP A 24 41.44 -14.05 22.23
CA ASP A 24 41.83 -15.30 21.55
C ASP A 24 41.08 -15.44 20.22
N PRO A 25 41.71 -15.10 19.07
CA PRO A 25 41.01 -14.83 17.82
C PRO A 25 40.29 -16.04 17.22
N GLN A 26 40.52 -17.28 17.67
CA GLN A 26 39.76 -18.45 17.19
C GLN A 26 38.58 -18.80 18.09
N THR A 27 38.80 -18.87 19.41
CA THR A 27 37.75 -19.23 20.38
C THR A 27 36.69 -18.13 20.49
N ASP A 28 37.12 -16.87 20.47
CA ASP A 28 36.25 -15.72 20.60
C ASP A 28 35.45 -15.43 19.33
N ARG A 29 36.01 -15.73 18.14
CA ARG A 29 35.26 -15.67 16.89
C ARG A 29 34.12 -16.68 16.88
N VAL A 30 34.35 -17.91 17.35
CA VAL A 30 33.32 -18.95 17.45
C VAL A 30 32.25 -18.57 18.48
N ALA A 31 32.65 -17.98 19.61
CA ALA A 31 31.73 -17.51 20.65
C ALA A 31 30.84 -16.32 20.20
N ALA A 32 31.33 -15.46 19.30
CA ALA A 32 30.56 -14.34 18.75
C ALA A 32 29.58 -14.75 17.64
N LEU A 33 29.77 -15.90 16.98
CA LEU A 33 28.93 -16.35 15.86
C LEU A 33 27.43 -16.41 16.20
N PRO A 34 26.97 -16.95 17.35
CA PRO A 34 25.55 -16.97 17.68
C PRO A 34 24.93 -15.57 17.78
N ASN A 35 25.64 -14.60 18.37
CA ASN A 35 25.18 -13.21 18.49
C ASN A 35 25.14 -12.52 17.11
N ILE A 36 26.13 -12.78 16.24
CA ILE A 36 26.14 -12.28 14.87
C ILE A 36 24.96 -12.86 14.08
N VAL A 37 24.76 -14.19 14.13
CA VAL A 37 23.66 -14.86 13.43
C VAL A 37 22.31 -14.36 13.94
N PHE A 38 22.15 -14.20 15.25
CA PHE A 38 20.93 -13.64 15.83
C PHE A 38 20.65 -12.22 15.32
N THR A 39 21.67 -11.36 15.34
CA THR A 39 21.56 -9.98 14.84
C THR A 39 21.19 -9.95 13.35
N VAL A 40 21.85 -10.75 12.52
CA VAL A 40 21.56 -10.86 11.08
C VAL A 40 20.12 -11.32 10.84
N LEU A 41 19.62 -12.28 11.62
CA LEU A 41 18.23 -12.74 11.53
C LEU A 41 17.23 -11.64 11.92
N GLN A 42 17.53 -10.83 12.93
CA GLN A 42 16.67 -9.69 13.29
C GLN A 42 16.66 -8.62 12.20
N VAL A 43 17.83 -8.29 11.66
CA VAL A 43 17.95 -7.35 10.53
C VAL A 43 17.17 -7.85 9.32
N ALA A 44 17.31 -9.14 8.97
CA ALA A 44 16.58 -9.74 7.85
C ALA A 44 15.05 -9.64 8.03
N LYS A 45 14.54 -9.84 9.25
CA LYS A 45 13.11 -9.65 9.57
C LYS A 45 12.67 -8.20 9.38
N SER A 46 13.46 -7.24 9.86
CA SER A 46 13.17 -5.82 9.70
C SER A 46 13.21 -5.39 8.23
N VAL A 47 14.17 -5.89 7.45
CA VAL A 47 14.26 -5.63 6.00
C VAL A 47 13.01 -6.17 5.30
N ALA A 48 12.60 -7.42 5.58
CA ALA A 48 11.40 -7.99 4.98
C ALA A 48 10.12 -7.19 5.33
N ALA A 49 10.03 -6.68 6.56
CA ALA A 49 8.92 -5.80 6.96
C ALA A 49 8.94 -4.48 6.18
N LEU A 50 10.10 -3.82 6.08
CA LEU A 50 10.27 -2.57 5.33
C LEU A 50 9.98 -2.74 3.84
N GLU A 51 10.42 -3.84 3.23
CA GLU A 51 10.09 -4.17 1.83
C GLU A 51 8.57 -4.29 1.63
N GLY A 52 7.88 -4.92 2.57
CA GLY A 52 6.41 -4.99 2.58
C GLY A 52 5.74 -3.61 2.69
N GLU A 53 6.25 -2.73 3.55
CA GLU A 53 5.73 -1.36 3.68
C GLU A 53 5.99 -0.52 2.42
N VAL A 54 7.18 -0.62 1.83
CA VAL A 54 7.52 0.07 0.58
C VAL A 54 6.58 -0.38 -0.56
N ALA A 55 6.28 -1.67 -0.66
CA ALA A 55 5.32 -2.17 -1.65
C ALA A 55 3.92 -1.57 -1.46
N ARG A 56 3.41 -1.56 -0.23
CA ARG A 56 2.11 -0.95 0.10
C ARG A 56 2.08 0.56 -0.20
N LEU A 57 3.15 1.27 0.12
CA LEU A 57 3.25 2.71 -0.15
C LEU A 57 3.28 3.01 -1.64
N LYS A 58 3.97 2.19 -2.45
CA LYS A 58 3.96 2.32 -3.91
C LYS A 58 2.56 2.12 -4.47
N GLU A 59 1.86 1.06 -4.07
CA GLU A 59 0.48 0.80 -4.49
C GLU A 59 -0.45 1.96 -4.13
N ARG A 60 -0.34 2.50 -2.91
CA ARG A 60 -1.12 3.66 -2.48
C ARG A 60 -0.80 4.92 -3.29
N ASN A 61 0.48 5.14 -3.62
CA ASN A 61 0.90 6.30 -4.41
C ASN A 61 0.31 6.25 -5.82
N ASP A 62 0.31 5.07 -6.45
CA ASP A 62 -0.27 4.87 -7.78
C ASP A 62 -1.78 5.11 -7.79
N LEU A 63 -2.48 4.61 -6.76
CA LEU A 63 -3.92 4.88 -6.59
C LEU A 63 -4.19 6.39 -6.40
N LEU A 64 -3.41 7.09 -5.57
CA LEU A 64 -3.57 8.52 -5.34
C LEU A 64 -3.32 9.36 -6.59
N ARG A 65 -2.30 9.00 -7.39
CA ARG A 65 -2.04 9.67 -8.68
C ARG A 65 -3.21 9.52 -9.64
N LEU A 66 -3.80 8.33 -9.70
CA LEU A 66 -4.99 8.07 -10.49
C LEU A 66 -6.20 8.88 -10.00
N GLN A 67 -6.44 8.88 -8.69
CA GLN A 67 -7.54 9.64 -8.09
C GLN A 67 -7.37 11.14 -8.34
N LEU A 68 -6.13 11.64 -8.25
CA LEU A 68 -5.82 13.03 -8.59
C LEU A 68 -6.08 13.31 -10.06
N TYR A 69 -5.71 12.42 -10.99
CA TYR A 69 -6.05 12.61 -12.40
C TYR A 69 -7.57 12.69 -12.61
N ASN A 70 -8.30 11.73 -12.05
CA ASN A 70 -9.75 11.64 -12.20
C ASN A 70 -10.48 12.84 -11.57
N SER A 71 -9.98 13.42 -10.49
CA SER A 71 -10.60 14.58 -9.84
C SER A 71 -10.61 15.84 -10.72
N HIS A 72 -9.70 15.92 -11.69
CA HIS A 72 -9.63 17.01 -12.67
C HIS A 72 -10.39 16.69 -13.97
N CYS A 73 -10.89 15.47 -14.13
CA CYS A 73 -11.59 15.07 -15.35
C CYS A 73 -12.96 15.75 -15.46
N GLY A 74 -13.24 16.25 -16.66
CA GLY A 74 -14.57 16.72 -17.05
C GLY A 74 -15.61 15.59 -17.06
N ARG A 75 -16.90 15.96 -17.12
CA ARG A 75 -18.02 15.01 -17.01
C ARG A 75 -18.01 13.89 -18.07
N THR A 76 -17.50 14.20 -19.25
CA THR A 76 -17.44 13.29 -20.42
C THR A 76 -16.05 12.73 -20.66
N GLU A 77 -15.05 13.16 -19.88
CA GLU A 77 -13.68 12.68 -20.02
C GLU A 77 -13.56 11.26 -19.47
N THR A 78 -12.62 10.51 -20.04
CA THR A 78 -12.42 9.11 -19.67
C THR A 78 -11.75 9.02 -18.31
N LEU A 79 -12.39 8.31 -17.39
CA LEU A 79 -11.86 8.00 -16.08
C LEU A 79 -10.81 6.90 -16.20
N LEU A 80 -9.71 7.07 -15.47
CA LEU A 80 -8.73 6.03 -15.26
C LEU A 80 -9.25 5.04 -14.22
N ILE A 81 -9.10 3.75 -14.54
CA ILE A 81 -9.49 2.65 -13.67
C ILE A 81 -8.24 2.09 -12.97
N PRO A 82 -8.27 1.88 -11.64
CA PRO A 82 -7.15 1.31 -10.90
C PRO A 82 -6.65 0.01 -11.51
N ALA A 83 -5.33 -0.16 -11.56
CA ALA A 83 -4.71 -1.38 -12.09
C ALA A 83 -5.09 -2.63 -11.28
N THR A 84 -5.48 -2.45 -10.01
CA THR A 84 -6.01 -3.49 -9.13
C THR A 84 -7.32 -4.11 -9.63
N VAL A 85 -8.06 -3.42 -10.50
CA VAL A 85 -9.27 -3.95 -11.12
C VAL A 85 -8.89 -4.93 -12.24
N PRO A 86 -9.28 -6.22 -12.14
CA PRO A 86 -9.01 -7.22 -13.17
C PRO A 86 -9.59 -6.83 -14.53
N GLN A 87 -8.88 -7.14 -15.61
CA GLN A 87 -9.20 -6.70 -16.97
C GLN A 87 -10.63 -7.11 -17.39
N GLU A 88 -11.05 -8.31 -17.03
CA GLU A 88 -12.37 -8.89 -17.28
C GLU A 88 -13.52 -8.18 -16.53
N LEU A 89 -13.19 -7.50 -15.43
CA LEU A 89 -14.15 -6.74 -14.61
C LEU A 89 -14.17 -5.25 -14.97
N ARG A 90 -13.20 -4.74 -15.73
CA ARG A 90 -13.14 -3.32 -16.12
C ARG A 90 -14.35 -2.84 -16.92
N ARG A 91 -15.05 -3.75 -17.62
CA ARG A 91 -16.30 -3.41 -18.32
C ARG A 91 -17.45 -3.01 -17.38
N ALA A 92 -17.39 -3.38 -16.11
CA ALA A 92 -18.37 -2.99 -15.10
C ALA A 92 -18.09 -1.58 -14.54
N MET A 93 -16.91 -1.02 -14.80
CA MET A 93 -16.52 0.28 -14.29
C MET A 93 -17.12 1.42 -15.14
N PRO A 94 -17.45 2.57 -14.53
CA PRO A 94 -17.86 3.74 -15.28
C PRO A 94 -16.71 4.23 -16.17
N ARG A 95 -17.00 4.58 -17.43
CA ARG A 95 -15.96 5.14 -18.33
C ARG A 95 -15.85 6.64 -18.17
N THR A 96 -16.94 7.29 -17.81
CA THR A 96 -17.03 8.74 -17.57
C THR A 96 -17.78 9.04 -16.28
N LEU A 97 -17.69 10.27 -15.77
CA LEU A 97 -18.49 10.70 -14.61
C LEU A 97 -20.00 10.71 -14.92
N ASN A 98 -20.38 10.99 -16.17
CA ASN A 98 -21.77 10.86 -16.62
C ASN A 98 -22.28 9.43 -16.53
N ASP A 99 -21.46 8.43 -16.92
CA ASP A 99 -21.83 7.02 -16.79
C ASP A 99 -22.06 6.69 -15.31
N LEU A 100 -21.13 7.10 -14.45
CA LEU A 100 -21.26 6.89 -13.01
C LEU A 100 -22.54 7.51 -12.47
N ASN A 101 -22.90 8.72 -12.93
CA ASN A 101 -24.13 9.41 -12.52
C ASN A 101 -25.42 8.68 -12.92
N VAL A 102 -25.39 7.74 -13.86
CA VAL A 102 -26.59 6.99 -14.26
C VAL A 102 -26.56 5.52 -13.86
N PHE A 103 -25.52 5.09 -13.13
CA PHE A 103 -25.44 3.72 -12.62
C PHE A 103 -26.65 3.38 -11.75
N ASN A 104 -27.32 2.29 -12.11
CA ASN A 104 -28.35 1.68 -11.29
C ASN A 104 -27.73 0.84 -10.16
N ALA A 105 -28.58 0.24 -9.32
CA ALA A 105 -28.11 -0.53 -8.16
C ALA A 105 -27.26 -1.75 -8.54
N GLU A 106 -27.59 -2.44 -9.64
CA GLU A 106 -26.88 -3.65 -10.10
C GLU A 106 -25.53 -3.32 -10.74
N GLN A 107 -25.48 -2.26 -11.54
CA GLN A 107 -24.23 -1.72 -12.10
C GLN A 107 -23.31 -1.24 -10.98
N GLY A 108 -23.88 -0.59 -9.96
CA GLY A 108 -23.17 -0.22 -8.73
C GLY A 108 -22.56 -1.44 -8.04
N ASP A 109 -23.32 -2.53 -7.89
CA ASP A 109 -22.81 -3.76 -7.28
C ASP A 109 -21.69 -4.40 -8.10
N ALA A 110 -21.82 -4.42 -9.43
CA ALA A 110 -20.80 -4.95 -10.31
C ALA A 110 -19.48 -4.15 -10.20
N ALA A 111 -19.56 -2.82 -10.19
CA ALA A 111 -18.40 -1.95 -10.04
C ALA A 111 -17.75 -2.06 -8.65
N LEU A 112 -18.56 -2.13 -7.58
CA LEU A 112 -18.03 -2.33 -6.22
C LEU A 112 -17.30 -3.67 -6.10
N ARG A 113 -17.86 -4.77 -6.65
CA ARG A 113 -17.15 -6.06 -6.72
C ARG A 113 -15.85 -5.96 -7.53
N ALA A 114 -15.86 -5.24 -8.66
CA ALA A 114 -14.68 -5.03 -9.48
C ALA A 114 -13.56 -4.28 -8.73
N LEU A 115 -13.93 -3.34 -7.85
CA LEU A 115 -13.03 -2.61 -6.95
C LEU A 115 -12.62 -3.41 -5.70
N GLY A 116 -13.15 -4.62 -5.50
CA GLY A 116 -12.92 -5.40 -4.27
C GLY A 116 -13.58 -4.82 -3.02
N VAL A 117 -14.59 -3.95 -3.18
CA VAL A 117 -15.34 -3.34 -2.09
C VAL A 117 -16.53 -4.22 -1.71
N GLU A 118 -16.77 -4.38 -0.41
CA GLU A 118 -17.90 -5.15 0.09
C GLU A 118 -19.24 -4.55 -0.37
N VAL A 119 -20.12 -5.39 -0.91
CA VAL A 119 -21.40 -4.97 -1.47
C VAL A 119 -22.50 -5.07 -0.42
N ASN A 120 -23.04 -3.90 -0.04
CA ASN A 120 -24.31 -3.85 0.68
C ASN A 120 -25.48 -3.90 -0.32
N SER A 121 -26.12 -5.05 -0.43
CA SER A 121 -27.24 -5.28 -1.36
C SER A 121 -28.44 -4.37 -1.10
N LYS A 122 -28.60 -3.85 0.11
CA LYS A 122 -29.69 -2.93 0.50
C LYS A 122 -29.36 -1.46 0.24
N ALA A 123 -28.11 -1.13 -0.11
CA ALA A 123 -27.72 0.25 -0.38
C ALA A 123 -28.40 0.78 -1.65
N SER A 124 -28.78 2.06 -1.62
CA SER A 124 -29.35 2.72 -2.79
C SER A 124 -28.31 2.86 -3.90
N ALA A 125 -28.76 3.02 -5.14
CA ALA A 125 -27.87 3.32 -6.26
C ALA A 125 -27.05 4.61 -6.03
N TYR A 126 -27.63 5.61 -5.36
CA TYR A 126 -26.89 6.83 -4.98
C TYR A 126 -25.75 6.54 -4.01
N ALA A 127 -26.00 5.77 -2.95
CA ALA A 127 -24.96 5.40 -1.99
C ALA A 127 -23.83 4.60 -2.65
N LYS A 128 -24.17 3.63 -3.51
CA LYS A 128 -23.17 2.83 -4.26
C LYS A 128 -22.33 3.70 -5.20
N ARG A 129 -22.96 4.63 -5.94
CA ARG A 129 -22.26 5.61 -6.77
C ARG A 129 -21.30 6.46 -5.94
N GLY A 130 -21.70 6.90 -4.75
CA GLY A 130 -20.85 7.67 -3.84
C GLY A 130 -19.57 6.94 -3.45
N VAL A 131 -19.67 5.65 -3.10
CA VAL A 131 -18.50 4.83 -2.79
C VAL A 131 -17.60 4.65 -4.01
N ILE A 132 -18.17 4.36 -5.18
CA ILE A 132 -17.39 4.25 -6.43
C ILE A 132 -16.68 5.57 -6.75
N ALA A 133 -17.38 6.70 -6.58
CA ALA A 133 -16.84 8.03 -6.80
C ALA A 133 -15.64 8.32 -5.90
N GLU A 134 -15.74 7.98 -4.61
CA GLU A 134 -14.64 8.07 -3.65
C GLU A 134 -13.45 7.21 -4.06
N GLN A 135 -13.68 5.95 -4.45
CA GLN A 135 -12.61 5.05 -4.90
C GLN A 135 -11.92 5.55 -6.17
N LEU A 136 -12.66 6.17 -7.08
CA LEU A 136 -12.13 6.75 -8.31
C LEU A 136 -11.58 8.16 -8.14
N GLY A 137 -11.77 8.80 -6.99
CA GLY A 137 -11.32 10.18 -6.73
C GLY A 137 -12.15 11.26 -7.44
N VAL A 138 -13.40 10.96 -7.79
CA VAL A 138 -14.30 11.90 -8.48
C VAL A 138 -15.39 12.41 -7.54
N ARG A 139 -15.93 13.59 -7.84
CA ARG A 139 -17.05 14.17 -7.09
C ARG A 139 -18.34 14.04 -7.88
N LEU A 140 -19.34 13.42 -7.26
CA LEU A 140 -20.70 13.43 -7.81
C LEU A 140 -21.34 14.81 -7.61
N PRO A 141 -22.15 15.29 -8.58
CA PRO A 141 -22.95 16.50 -8.45
C PRO A 141 -24.07 16.36 -7.42
#